data_AF-A0A507SKN3-F1
#
_entry.id   AF-A0A507SKN3-F1
#
_cell.length_a   1.000
_cell.length_b   1.000
_cell.length_c   1.000
_cell.angle_alpha   90.00
_cell.angle_beta   90.00
_cell.angle_gamma   90.00
#
_symmetry.space_group_name_H-M   'P 1'
#
loop_
_entity.id
_entity.type
_entity.pdbx_description
1 polymer ?
#
loop_
_entity_poly.entity_id
_entity_poly.type
_entity_poly.pdbx_seq_one_letter_code
_entity_poly.pdbx_strand_id
1 'polypeptide(L)' 'MAGLIISIIMIIVAIVVIIISLMMSPDSNGFSGALVGSGDLELFKTSKERGVKKLLKWSMFGCGLLTIVLALLIKILVK' A
#
# COMPACT_ATOMS: atom_id res chain seq x y z
N MET A 1 20.46 -20.06 8.77
CA MET A 1 20.45 -19.69 7.34
C MET A 1 19.05 -19.36 6.81
N ALA A 2 18.02 -20.18 7.05
CA ALA A 2 16.66 -19.89 6.57
C ALA A 2 16.12 -18.51 6.99
N GLY A 3 16.32 -18.08 8.24
CA GLY A 3 15.89 -16.76 8.71
C GLY A 3 16.52 -15.60 7.94
N LEU A 4 17.82 -15.67 7.60
CA LEU A 4 18.51 -14.62 6.81
C LEU A 4 17.92 -14.50 5.40
N ILE A 5 17.60 -15.62 4.76
CA ILE A 5 17.00 -15.63 3.43
C ILE A 5 15.63 -14.93 3.46
N ILE A 6 14.80 -15.24 4.46
CA ILE A 6 13.47 -14.63 4.59
C ILE A 6 13.59 -13.13 4.93
N SER A 7 14.56 -12.72 5.75
CA SER A 7 14.83 -11.31 6.03
C SER A 7 15.24 -10.53 4.78
N ILE A 8 16.11 -11.09 3.93
CA ILE A 8 16.49 -10.47 2.65
C ILE A 8 15.28 -10.30 1.74
N ILE A 9 14.41 -11.32 1.64
CA ILE A 9 13.18 -11.26 0.86
C ILE A 9 12.25 -10.16 1.40
N MET A 10 12.11 -10.05 2.73
CA MET A 10 11.29 -9.00 3.34
C MET A 10 11.81 -7.59 3.06
N ILE A 11 13.12 -7.38 3.05
CA ILE A 11 13.71 -6.08 2.70
C ILE A 11 13.34 -5.70 1.26
N ILE A 12 13.43 -6.65 0.32
CA ILE A 12 13.04 -6.42 -1.08
C ILE A 12 11.55 -6.06 -1.18
N VAL A 13 10.68 -6.81 -0.50
CA VAL A 13 9.24 -6.53 -0.45
C VAL A 13 8.96 -5.15 0.15
N ALA A 14 9.68 -4.76 1.21
CA ALA A 14 9.53 -3.45 1.83
C ALA A 14 9.90 -2.30 0.87
N ILE A 15 10.96 -2.44 0.07
CA ILE A 15 11.32 -1.46 -0.95
C ILE A 15 10.21 -1.31 -1.99
N VAL A 16 9.62 -2.42 -2.44
CA VAL A 16 8.47 -2.40 -3.38
C VAL A 16 7.26 -1.70 -2.77
N VAL A 17 6.95 -1.97 -1.50
CA VAL A 17 5.86 -1.30 -0.76
C VAL A 17 6.09 0.20 -0.69
N ILE A 18 7.32 0.65 -0.41
CA ILE A 18 7.67 2.07 -0.36
C ILE A 18 7.41 2.72 -1.73
N ILE A 19 7.87 2.11 -2.83
CA ILE A 19 7.65 2.64 -4.18
C ILE A 19 6.15 2.77 -4.48
N ILE A 20 5.36 1.74 -4.20
CA ILE A 20 3.91 1.74 -4.40
C ILE A 20 3.24 2.84 -3.54
N SER A 21 3.67 3.02 -2.29
CA SER A 21 3.12 4.04 -1.39
C SER A 21 3.38 5.46 -1.88
N LEU A 22 4.56 5.72 -2.45
CA LEU A 22 4.89 7.03 -3.01
C LEU A 22 4.04 7.33 -4.25
N MET A 23 3.79 6.33 -5.08
CA MET A 23 2.88 6.44 -6.24
C MET A 23 1.42 6.67 -5.83
N MET A 24 1.03 6.29 -4.62
CA MET A 24 -0.34 6.43 -4.09
C MET A 24 -0.61 7.77 -3.37
N SER A 25 0.45 8.54 -3.08
CA SER A 25 0.38 9.84 -2.39
C SER A 25 -0.49 10.94 -3.06
N PRO A 26 -0.56 11.08 -4.41
CA PRO A 26 -1.30 12.20 -5.03
C PRO A 26 -2.83 12.12 -4.89
N ASP A 27 -3.39 10.95 -4.55
CA ASP A 27 -4.84 10.76 -4.38
C ASP A 27 -5.35 11.10 -2.97
N SER A 28 -4.47 11.47 -2.03
CA SER A 28 -4.85 11.79 -0.63
C SER A 28 -5.47 13.18 -0.42
N ASN A 29 -5.71 13.93 -1.50
CA ASN A 29 -6.19 15.31 -1.46
C ASN A 29 -7.71 15.48 -1.23
N GLY A 30 -8.45 14.38 -1.06
CA GLY A 30 -9.92 14.42 -0.96
C GLY A 30 -10.48 15.19 0.24
N PHE A 31 -9.79 15.18 1.39
CA PHE A 31 -10.29 15.82 2.62
C PHE A 31 -9.78 17.26 2.81
N SER A 32 -8.50 17.52 2.50
CA SER A 32 -7.90 18.86 2.65
C SER A 32 -8.47 19.87 1.65
N GLY A 33 -8.76 19.45 0.41
CA GLY A 33 -9.42 20.30 -0.58
C GLY A 33 -10.88 20.64 -0.21
N ALA A 34 -11.59 19.72 0.46
CA ALA A 34 -12.98 19.91 0.85
C ALA A 34 -13.16 20.98 1.94
N LEU A 35 -12.21 21.08 2.87
CA LEU A 35 -12.18 22.09 3.93
C LEU A 35 -11.95 23.51 3.41
N VAL A 36 -11.32 23.68 2.24
CA VAL A 36 -10.99 24.98 1.62
C VAL A 36 -12.05 25.41 0.59
N GLY A 37 -13.08 24.60 0.35
CA GLY A 37 -14.19 24.96 -0.53
C GLY A 37 -13.92 24.78 -2.03
N SER A 38 -13.08 23.82 -2.42
CA SER A 38 -12.91 23.51 -3.84
C SER A 38 -14.18 22.86 -4.43
N GLY A 39 -14.70 23.42 -5.53
CA GLY A 39 -15.98 23.02 -6.14
C GLY A 39 -16.00 21.69 -6.88
N ASP A 40 -14.87 20.97 -6.99
CA ASP A 40 -14.75 19.66 -7.65
C ASP A 40 -14.44 18.58 -6.61
N LEU A 41 -15.39 18.37 -5.70
CA LEU A 41 -15.30 17.40 -4.61
C LEU A 41 -15.43 15.97 -5.17
N GLU A 42 -14.29 15.29 -5.34
CA GLU A 42 -14.26 13.84 -5.58
C GLU A 42 -14.97 13.03 -4.46
N LEU A 43 -15.19 13.63 -3.28
CA LEU A 43 -15.96 13.04 -2.17
C LEU A 43 -17.44 12.77 -2.52
N PHE A 44 -18.04 13.57 -3.41
CA PHE A 44 -19.43 13.39 -3.85
C PHE A 44 -19.54 12.94 -5.31
N LYS A 45 -18.43 12.94 -6.04
CA LYS A 45 -18.32 12.30 -7.35
C LYS A 45 -18.28 10.79 -7.08
N THR A 46 -19.37 10.07 -7.37
CA THR A 46 -19.38 8.59 -7.33
C THR A 46 -18.52 8.01 -8.46
N SER A 47 -17.22 8.29 -8.44
CA SER A 47 -16.26 7.78 -9.39
C SER A 47 -15.92 6.35 -8.98
N LYS A 48 -16.46 5.37 -9.71
CA LYS A 48 -15.98 4.00 -9.59
C LYS A 48 -14.46 4.02 -9.81
N GLU A 49 -13.68 3.64 -8.80
CA GLU A 49 -12.22 3.48 -8.95
C GLU A 49 -11.95 2.54 -10.14
N ARG A 50 -11.36 3.08 -11.21
CA ARG A 50 -11.13 2.40 -12.49
C ARG A 50 -9.68 2.57 -12.93
N GLY A 51 -9.17 1.59 -13.68
CA GLY A 51 -7.82 1.61 -14.24
C GLY A 51 -6.72 1.37 -13.21
N VAL A 52 -5.64 2.13 -13.34
CA VAL A 52 -4.38 1.94 -12.58
C VAL A 52 -4.57 2.20 -11.09
N LYS A 53 -5.45 3.13 -10.69
CA LYS A 53 -5.72 3.45 -9.27
C LYS A 53 -6.26 2.24 -8.49
N LYS A 54 -7.17 1.47 -9.10
CA LYS A 54 -7.71 0.24 -8.50
C LYS A 54 -6.61 -0.81 -8.35
N LEU A 55 -5.78 -1.00 -9.37
CA LEU A 55 -4.67 -1.94 -9.32
C LEU A 55 -3.65 -1.57 -8.24
N LEU A 56 -3.30 -0.28 -8.13
CA LEU A 56 -2.34 0.23 -7.14
C LEU A 56 -2.82 0.02 -5.70
N LYS A 57 -4.12 0.24 -5.46
CA LYS A 57 -4.73 0.02 -4.15
C LYS A 57 -4.77 -1.46 -3.77
N TRP A 58 -5.14 -2.33 -4.70
CA TRP A 58 -5.16 -3.78 -4.48
C TRP A 58 -3.75 -4.36 -4.38
N SER A 59 -2.76 -3.82 -5.11
CA SER A 59 -1.36 -4.24 -4.99
C SER A 59 -0.79 -3.81 -3.64
N MET A 60 -1.05 -2.59 -3.17
CA MET A 60 -0.64 -2.14 -1.85
C MET A 60 -1.24 -3.01 -0.74
N PHE A 61 -2.53 -3.31 -0.84
CA PHE A 61 -3.21 -4.21 0.10
C PHE A 61 -2.59 -5.61 0.10
N GLY A 62 -2.34 -6.17 -1.10
CA GLY A 62 -1.70 -7.48 -1.26
C GLY A 62 -0.28 -7.52 -0.70
N CYS A 63 0.56 -6.54 -1.01
CA CYS A 63 1.93 -6.45 -0.49
C CYS A 63 1.94 -6.25 1.03
N GLY A 64 1.03 -5.44 1.58
CA GLY A 64 0.87 -5.29 3.03
C GLY A 64 0.51 -6.60 3.72
N LEU A 65 -0.49 -7.32 3.20
CA LEU A 65 -0.89 -8.62 3.74
C LEU A 65 0.25 -9.65 3.64
N LEU A 66 0.96 -9.68 2.51
CA LEU A 66 2.09 -10.57 2.29
C LEU A 66 3.23 -10.29 3.27
N THR A 67 3.49 -9.02 3.60
CA THR A 67 4.50 -8.63 4.59
C THR A 67 4.13 -9.15 5.99
N ILE A 68 2.85 -9.06 6.38
CA ILE A 68 2.36 -9.58 7.67
C ILE A 68 2.53 -11.11 7.75
N VAL A 69 2.18 -11.83 6.68
CA VAL A 69 2.34 -13.29 6.62
C VAL A 69 3.81 -13.68 6.72
N LEU A 70 4.70 -13.01 5.97
CA LEU A 70 6.14 -13.26 6.04
C LEU A 70 6.72 -12.98 7.45
N ALA A 71 6.25 -11.93 8.11
CA ALA A 71 6.68 -11.60 9.47
C ALA A 71 6.25 -12.68 10.48
N LEU A 72 5.02 -13.19 10.36
CA LEU A 72 4.53 -14.29 11.19
C LEU A 72 5.31 -15.58 10.93
N LEU A 73 5.65 -15.88 9.68
CA LEU A 73 6.47 -17.04 9.32
C LEU A 73 7.86 -16.96 9.95
N ILE A 74 8.51 -15.79 9.94
CA ILE A 74 9.78 -15.63 10.68
C ILE A 74 9.57 -15.89 12.17
N LYS A 75 8.55 -15.30 12.80
CA LYS A 75 8.30 -15.48 14.24
C LYS A 75 8.11 -16.95 14.64
N ILE A 76 7.48 -17.75 13.77
CA ILE A 76 7.22 -19.16 14.04
C ILE A 76 8.47 -20.01 13.75
N LEU A 77 9.17 -19.74 12.65
CA LEU A 77 10.29 -20.54 12.16
C LEU A 77 11.61 -20.21 12.88
N VAL A 78 11.79 -18.94 13.23
CA VAL A 78 12.88 -18.41 14.05
C VAL A 78 12.25 -18.12 15.42
N LYS A 79 12.35 -19.10 16.31
CA LYS A 79 11.79 -19.03 17.67
C LYS A 79 12.30 -17.83 18.45
#